data_AF-A0AA35X868-F1
#
_entry.id   AF-A0AA35X868-F1
#
_cell.length_a   1.000
_cell.length_b   1.000
_cell.length_c   1.000
_cell.angle_alpha   90.00
_cell.angle_beta   90.00
_cell.angle_gamma   90.00
#
_symmetry.space_group_name_H-M   'P 1'
#
loop_
_entity.id
_entity.type
_entity.pdbx_description
1 polymer ?
#
loop_
_entity_poly.entity_id
_entity_poly.type
_entity_poly.pdbx_seq_one_letter_code
_entity_poly.pdbx_strand_id
1 'polypeptide(L)'
;FTRVPLYESCSVVSNVEQVLAIELLAACQALEFHRPRKTTAPLEEVYKLVRTVVRPWDKDRYMTPDIEAATQLLRGGKVWAAVEPYINHYRAASNEPPPK
;
A
#
# COMPACT_ATOMS: atom_id res chain seq x y z
N PHE A 1 -31.10 -21.04 5.15
CA PHE A 1 -29.79 -21.57 4.73
C PHE A 1 -29.14 -20.74 3.60
N THR A 2 -29.38 -19.42 3.51
CA THR A 2 -28.89 -18.57 2.39
C THR A 2 -28.12 -17.32 2.84
N ARG A 3 -27.87 -17.13 4.14
CA ARG A 3 -27.11 -15.98 4.67
C ARG A 3 -25.62 -16.23 4.91
N VAL A 4 -25.17 -17.48 4.76
CA VAL A 4 -23.80 -17.91 5.04
C VAL A 4 -22.75 -17.40 4.03
N PRO A 5 -22.98 -17.34 2.69
CA PRO A 5 -21.89 -17.02 1.77
C PRO A 5 -21.44 -15.55 1.80
N LEU A 6 -22.29 -14.63 2.27
CA LEU A 6 -21.98 -13.21 2.32
C LEU A 6 -21.06 -12.84 3.50
N TYR A 7 -21.11 -13.58 4.62
CA TYR A 7 -20.23 -13.27 5.76
C TYR A 7 -18.80 -13.76 5.53
N GLU A 8 -18.63 -14.92 4.88
CA GLU A 8 -17.29 -15.48 4.61
C GLU A 8 -16.51 -14.64 3.60
N SER A 9 -17.19 -14.14 2.58
CA SER A 9 -16.55 -13.25 1.60
C SER A 9 -16.09 -11.94 2.25
N CYS A 10 -16.89 -11.34 3.14
CA CYS A 10 -16.50 -10.13 3.86
C CYS A 10 -15.32 -10.37 4.83
N SER A 11 -15.26 -11.53 5.50
CA SER A 11 -14.15 -11.86 6.40
C SER A 11 -12.85 -12.09 5.63
N VAL A 12 -12.90 -12.76 4.48
CA VAL A 12 -11.73 -12.97 3.62
C VAL A 12 -11.17 -11.64 3.14
N VAL A 13 -12.00 -10.69 2.70
CA VAL A 13 -11.53 -9.37 2.27
C VAL A 13 -10.84 -8.62 3.43
N SER A 14 -11.43 -8.63 4.61
CA SER A 14 -10.83 -7.98 5.78
C SER A 14 -9.46 -8.57 6.16
N ASN A 15 -9.29 -9.89 6.00
CA ASN A 15 -8.02 -10.56 6.26
C ASN A 15 -6.96 -10.18 5.22
N VAL A 16 -7.36 -10.14 3.94
CA VAL A 16 -6.46 -9.73 2.85
C VAL A 16 -5.97 -8.29 3.04
N GLU A 17 -6.85 -7.38 3.46
CA GLU A 17 -6.46 -5.98 3.75
C GLU A 17 -5.41 -5.88 4.87
N GLN A 18 -5.49 -6.73 5.89
CA GLN A 18 -4.47 -6.79 6.95
C GLN A 18 -3.14 -7.34 6.42
N VAL A 19 -3.17 -8.41 5.61
CA VAL A 19 -1.96 -8.96 4.99
C VAL A 19 -1.28 -7.90 4.11
N LEU A 20 -2.05 -7.21 3.27
CA LEU A 20 -1.55 -6.13 2.42
C LEU A 20 -0.96 -4.97 3.24
N ALA A 21 -1.56 -4.64 4.39
CA ALA A 21 -1.02 -3.62 5.29
C ALA A 21 0.35 -4.03 5.85
N ILE A 22 0.50 -5.29 6.25
CA ILE A 22 1.76 -5.83 6.76
C ILE A 22 2.84 -5.81 5.66
N GLU A 23 2.50 -6.25 4.46
CA GLU A 23 3.41 -6.23 3.31
C GLU A 23 3.86 -4.80 2.96
N LEU A 24 2.93 -3.84 2.96
CA LEU A 24 3.24 -2.44 2.70
C LEU A 24 4.20 -1.86 3.74
N LEU A 25 3.97 -2.15 5.03
CA LEU A 25 4.86 -1.72 6.11
C LEU A 25 6.25 -2.36 5.99
N ALA A 26 6.31 -3.65 5.70
CA ALA A 26 7.55 -4.37 5.48
C ALA A 26 8.34 -3.80 4.28
N ALA A 27 7.65 -3.51 3.17
CA ALA A 27 8.26 -2.89 1.99
C ALA A 27 8.79 -1.49 2.30
N CYS A 28 8.03 -0.67 3.02
CA CYS A 28 8.49 0.66 3.46
C CYS A 28 9.72 0.57 4.36
N GLN A 29 9.77 -0.42 5.25
CA GLN A 29 10.94 -0.67 6.10
C GLN A 29 12.15 -1.15 5.28
N ALA A 30 11.95 -2.03 4.30
CA ALA A 30 13.02 -2.47 3.40
C ALA A 30 13.64 -1.30 2.63
N LEU A 31 12.82 -0.34 2.18
CA LEU A 31 13.31 0.88 1.54
C LEU A 31 14.23 1.71 2.45
N GLU A 32 14.00 1.73 3.77
CA GLU A 32 14.88 2.40 4.74
C GLU A 32 16.26 1.76 4.78
N PHE A 33 16.30 0.42 4.83
CA PHE A 33 17.55 -0.32 4.87
C PHE A 33 18.36 -0.20 3.57
N HIS A 34 17.70 0.12 2.45
CA HIS A 34 18.35 0.36 1.16
C HIS A 34 18.79 1.81 0.94
N ARG A 35 18.55 2.73 1.88
CA ARG A 35 19.03 4.12 1.74
C ARG A 35 20.57 4.15 1.68
N PRO A 36 21.17 5.00 0.82
CA PRO A 36 20.57 6.16 0.16
C PRO A 36 19.87 5.86 -1.18
N ARG A 37 19.77 4.60 -1.63
CA ARG A 37 19.09 4.29 -2.90
C ARG A 37 17.61 4.67 -2.81
N LYS A 38 17.09 5.22 -3.90
CA LYS A 38 15.69 5.60 -4.05
C LYS A 38 14.99 4.69 -5.03
N THR A 39 13.70 4.48 -4.80
CA THR A 39 12.82 3.74 -5.72
C THR A 39 12.19 4.71 -6.74
N THR A 40 11.22 4.23 -7.52
CA THR A 40 10.50 5.04 -8.50
C THR A 40 9.66 6.13 -7.82
N ALA A 41 9.40 7.22 -8.54
CA ALA A 41 8.60 8.35 -8.05
C ALA A 41 7.26 7.95 -7.39
N PRO A 42 6.38 7.13 -8.02
CA PRO A 42 5.11 6.73 -7.38
C PRO A 42 5.31 5.95 -6.08
N LEU A 43 6.33 5.10 -6.01
CA LEU A 43 6.60 4.31 -4.80
C LEU A 43 7.18 5.16 -3.67
N GLU A 44 7.97 6.18 -3.98
CA GLU A 44 8.43 7.16 -2.98
C GLU A 44 7.26 7.98 -2.42
N GLU A 45 6.25 8.32 -3.22
CA GLU A 45 5.04 9.00 -2.72
C GLU A 45 4.22 8.09 -1.79
N VAL A 46 4.05 6.82 -2.14
CA VAL A 46 3.40 5.84 -1.24
C VAL A 46 4.18 5.69 0.05
N TYR A 47 5.50 5.57 -0.03
CA TYR A 47 6.38 5.49 1.15
C TYR A 47 6.21 6.73 2.04
N LYS A 48 6.26 7.95 1.49
CA LYS A 48 6.04 9.19 2.24
C LYS A 48 4.68 9.19 2.91
N LEU A 49 3.63 8.80 2.19
CA LEU A 49 2.27 8.69 2.71
C LEU A 49 2.21 7.73 3.92
N VAL A 50 2.79 6.55 3.82
CA VAL A 50 2.85 5.59 4.94
C VAL A 50 3.61 6.19 6.13
N ARG A 51 4.71 6.91 5.88
CA ARG A 51 5.49 7.57 6.93
C ARG A 51 4.78 8.73 7.63
N THR A 52 3.67 9.24 7.08
CA THR A 52 2.81 10.19 7.80
C THR A 52 2.00 9.54 8.93
N VAL A 53 1.74 8.23 8.85
CA VAL A 53 0.92 7.50 9.82
C VAL A 53 1.73 6.50 10.67
N VAL A 54 2.79 5.92 10.11
CA VAL A 54 3.62 4.92 10.79
C VAL A 54 5.10 5.29 10.68
N ARG A 55 5.73 5.52 11.84
CA ARG A 55 7.16 5.83 11.94
C ARG A 55 8.02 4.63 11.52
N PRO A 56 9.25 4.83 11.02
CA PRO A 56 10.21 3.73 10.82
C PRO A 56 10.41 2.92 12.10
N TRP A 57 10.74 1.63 11.96
CA TRP A 57 11.10 0.78 13.10
C TRP A 57 12.60 0.84 13.34
N ASP A 58 13.00 1.44 14.46
CA ASP A 58 14.39 1.45 14.93
C ASP A 58 14.65 0.37 15.99
N LYS A 59 13.59 -0.02 16.71
CA LYS A 59 13.56 -1.03 17.77
C LYS A 59 12.21 -1.72 17.75
N ASP A 60 12.16 -2.93 18.31
CA ASP A 60 10.90 -3.65 18.48
C ASP A 60 9.91 -2.82 19.29
N ARG A 61 8.68 -2.75 18.78
CA ARG A 61 7.55 -2.10 19.42
C ARG A 61 6.27 -2.85 19.11
N TYR A 62 5.22 -2.52 19.84
CA TYR A 62 3.91 -3.10 19.60
C TYR A 62 3.39 -2.71 18.21
N MET A 63 3.26 -3.70 17.31
CA MET A 63 3.01 -3.48 15.88
C MET A 63 1.52 -3.37 15.53
N THR A 64 0.62 -3.87 16.38
CA THR A 64 -0.83 -3.81 16.16
C THR A 64 -1.34 -2.42 15.78
N PRO A 65 -1.00 -1.31 16.48
CA PRO A 65 -1.46 0.02 16.10
C PRO A 65 -0.90 0.48 14.74
N ASP A 66 0.33 0.08 14.40
CA ASP A 66 0.94 0.40 13.10
C ASP A 66 0.21 -0.34 11.97
N ILE A 67 -0.10 -1.61 12.17
CA ILE A 67 -0.85 -2.44 11.21
C ILE A 67 -2.25 -1.88 11.03
N GLU A 68 -2.97 -1.54 12.10
CA GLU A 68 -4.30 -0.95 12.03
C GLU A 68 -4.30 0.39 11.28
N ALA A 69 -3.33 1.26 11.55
CA ALA A 69 -3.18 2.53 10.85
C ALA A 69 -2.93 2.33 9.34
N ALA A 70 -2.07 1.37 8.98
CA ALA A 70 -1.82 1.01 7.58
C ALA A 70 -3.06 0.38 6.90
N THR A 71 -3.79 -0.49 7.60
CA THR A 71 -5.06 -1.07 7.10
C THR A 71 -6.10 0.01 6.85
N GLN A 72 -6.25 0.99 7.75
CA GLN A 72 -7.17 2.12 7.55
C GLN A 72 -6.75 2.98 6.36
N LEU A 73 -5.45 3.17 6.14
CA LEU A 73 -4.93 3.93 5.01
C LEU A 73 -5.22 3.24 3.67
N LEU A 74 -5.12 1.91 3.61
CA LEU A 74 -5.53 1.09 2.47
C LEU A 74 -7.05 1.16 2.23
N ARG A 75 -7.86 0.92 3.26
CA ARG A 75 -9.33 1.00 3.19
C ARG A 75 -9.83 2.37 2.74
N GLY A 76 -9.15 3.43 3.17
CA GLY A 76 -9.46 4.79 2.77
C GLY A 76 -9.09 5.14 1.33
N GLY A 77 -8.52 4.22 0.55
CA GLY A 77 -8.13 4.43 -0.85
C GLY A 77 -7.00 5.44 -1.03
N LYS A 78 -6.34 5.89 0.06
CA LYS A 78 -5.32 6.94 0.00
C LYS A 78 -4.08 6.50 -0.76
N VAL A 79 -3.71 5.22 -0.66
CA VAL A 79 -2.62 4.64 -1.47
C VAL A 79 -2.93 4.73 -2.95
N TRP A 80 -4.15 4.34 -3.35
CA TRP A 80 -4.59 4.43 -4.74
C TRP A 80 -4.55 5.86 -5.25
N ALA A 81 -5.12 6.80 -4.50
CA ALA A 81 -5.13 8.21 -4.87
C ALA A 81 -3.71 8.80 -5.05
N ALA A 82 -2.73 8.33 -4.27
CA ALA A 82 -1.34 8.78 -4.41
C ALA A 82 -0.68 8.29 -5.71
N VAL A 83 -1.03 7.09 -6.19
CA VAL A 83 -0.41 6.49 -7.39
C VAL A 83 -1.22 6.68 -8.67
N GLU A 84 -2.52 7.00 -8.56
CA GLU A 84 -3.45 7.12 -9.69
C GLU A 84 -2.95 8.06 -10.81
N PRO A 85 -2.38 9.25 -10.53
CA PRO A 85 -1.84 10.11 -11.59
C PRO A 85 -0.73 9.43 -12.40
N TYR A 86 0.13 8.66 -11.73
CA TYR A 86 1.23 7.93 -12.37
C TYR A 86 0.71 6.73 -13.19
N ILE A 87 -0.27 5.99 -12.67
CA ILE A 87 -0.88 4.85 -13.37
C ILE A 87 -1.60 5.31 -14.65
N ASN A 88 -2.31 6.45 -14.58
CA ASN A 88 -2.97 7.02 -15.75
C ASN A 88 -1.97 7.42 -16.84
N HIS A 89 -0.81 7.94 -16.45
CA HIS A 89 0.29 8.20 -17.39
C HIS A 89 0.79 6.91 -18.05
N TYR A 90 1.00 5.82 -17.30
CA TYR A 90 1.39 4.53 -17.88
C TYR A 90 0.34 3.94 -18.83
N ARG A 91 -0.95 4.07 -18.49
CA ARG A 91 -2.07 3.62 -19.35
C ARG A 91 -2.17 4.43 -20.64
N ALA A 92 -1.92 5.73 -20.57
CA ALA A 92 -1.89 6.58 -21.77
C ALA A 92 -0.71 6.21 -22.69
N ALA A 93 0.49 6.03 -22.13
CA ALA A 93 1.69 5.66 -22.88
C ALA A 93 1.62 4.25 -23.50
N SER A 94 0.87 3.32 -22.91
CA SER A 94 0.65 1.97 -23.47
C SER A 94 -0.42 1.92 -24.57
N ASN A 95 -1.25 2.96 -24.69
CA ASN A 95 -2.22 3.13 -25.78
C ASN A 95 -1.67 3.98 -26.95
N GLU A 96 -0.42 4.45 -26.86
CA GLU A 96 0.22 5.20 -27.93
C GLU A 96 0.76 4.23 -29.01
N PRO A 97 0.47 4.43 -30.31
CA PRO A 97 1.01 3.58 -31.36
C PRO A 97 2.55 3.63 -31.35
N PRO A 98 3.24 2.53 -31.67
CA PRO A 98 4.70 2.51 -31.66
C PRO A 98 5.27 3.59 -32.60
N PRO A 99 6.41 4.19 -32.25
CA PRO A 99 7.02 5.24 -33.06
C PRO A 99 7.27 4.72 -34.49
N LYS A 100 6.94 5.56 -35.48
CA LYS A 100 7.13 5.26 -36.92
C LYS A 100 8.59 4.98 -37.27
#